data_AF-A0A377YGD7-F1
#
_entry.id   AF-A0A377YGD7-F1
#
_cell.length_a   1.000
_cell.length_b   1.000
_cell.length_c   1.000
_cell.angle_alpha   90.00
_cell.angle_beta   90.00
_cell.angle_gamma   90.00
#
_symmetry.space_group_name_H-M   'P 1'
#
loop_
_entity.id
_entity.type
_entity.pdbx_description
1 polymer ?
#
loop_
_entity_poly.entity_id
_entity_poly.type
_entity_poly.pdbx_seq_one_letter_code
_entity_poly.pdbx_strand_id
1 'polypeptide(L)'
;MSAELIDQANELAERRLEMTIQNMRINHNAVSATHCLQTFRCRISQGGGLMNYSKLSDGEISVLVGRRVKSGYEVILHPNNPKGAQLLWGVHGRQCSYGFFPLTHPEDLFSTMKKYRIGIAPAGKTVWKATHESGLQVNNKNPLRAAAIVFLMLQDAMEAKTDEQGI
;
A
#
# COMPACT_ATOMS: atom_id res chain seq x y z
N MET A 1 39.91 -44.90 29.94
CA MET A 1 39.14 -44.93 28.67
C MET A 1 37.62 -44.76 28.87
N SER A 2 37.16 -44.32 30.06
CA SER A 2 35.74 -44.04 30.35
C SER A 2 35.41 -42.55 30.45
N ALA A 3 36.38 -41.71 30.81
CA ALA A 3 36.18 -40.26 30.92
C ALA A 3 35.87 -39.59 29.56
N GLU A 4 36.63 -39.92 28.51
CA GLU A 4 36.44 -39.32 27.17
C GLU A 4 35.07 -39.62 26.55
N LEU A 5 34.48 -40.79 26.85
CA LEU A 5 33.13 -41.14 26.37
C LEU A 5 32.04 -40.35 27.11
N ILE A 6 32.25 -40.04 28.39
CA ILE A 6 31.35 -39.20 29.18
C ILE A 6 31.44 -37.75 28.70
N ASP A 7 32.65 -37.27 28.41
CA ASP A 7 32.88 -35.93 27.89
C ASP A 7 32.22 -35.74 26.51
N GLN A 8 32.35 -36.72 25.61
CA GLN A 8 31.66 -36.71 24.31
C GLN A 8 30.13 -36.72 24.43
N ALA A 9 29.59 -37.49 25.38
CA ALA A 9 28.15 -37.55 25.61
C ALA A 9 27.60 -36.22 26.17
N ASN A 10 28.35 -35.58 27.07
CA ASN A 10 27.98 -34.28 27.63
C ASN A 10 28.02 -33.18 26.58
N GLU A 11 29.05 -33.12 25.73
CA GLU A 11 29.12 -32.13 24.64
C GLU A 11 27.96 -32.29 23.63
N LEU A 12 27.56 -33.53 23.33
CA LEU A 12 26.44 -33.79 22.43
C LEU A 12 25.10 -33.30 23.04
N ALA A 13 24.93 -33.49 24.35
CA ALA A 13 23.75 -33.02 25.06
C ALA A 13 23.68 -31.49 25.10
N GLU A 14 24.80 -30.83 25.36
CA GLU A 14 24.90 -29.36 25.37
C GLU A 14 24.58 -28.76 23.99
N ARG A 15 25.14 -29.32 22.91
CA ARG A 15 24.83 -28.86 21.54
C ARG A 15 23.34 -29.00 21.18
N ARG A 16 22.68 -30.06 21.65
CA ARG A 16 21.24 -30.27 21.41
C ARG A 16 20.38 -29.28 22.20
N LEU A 17 20.78 -28.96 23.43
CA LEU A 17 20.10 -27.95 24.24
C LEU A 17 20.22 -26.56 23.59
N GLU A 18 21.42 -26.17 23.15
CA GLU A 18 21.64 -24.88 22.48
C GLU A 18 20.82 -24.73 21.19
N MET A 19 20.76 -25.77 20.36
CA MET A 19 19.94 -25.77 19.14
C MET A 19 18.46 -25.60 19.45
N THR A 20 17.97 -26.25 20.50
CA THR A 20 16.56 -26.16 20.92
C THR A 20 16.25 -24.78 21.48
N ILE A 21 17.16 -24.20 22.28
CA ILE A 21 17.03 -22.84 22.80
C ILE A 21 17.00 -21.82 21.67
N GLN A 22 17.86 -21.95 20.65
CA GLN A 22 17.84 -21.07 19.47
C GLN A 22 16.52 -21.17 18.69
N ASN A 23 15.99 -22.37 18.49
CA ASN A 23 14.71 -22.58 17.79
C ASN A 23 13.50 -22.05 18.57
N MET A 24 13.54 -22.10 19.91
CA MET A 24 12.47 -21.58 20.76
C MET A 24 12.63 -20.09 21.10
N ARG A 25 13.76 -19.47 20.75
CA ARG A 25 14.00 -18.05 21.05
C ARG A 25 13.09 -17.20 20.18
N ILE A 26 12.26 -16.38 20.84
CA ILE A 26 11.41 -15.40 20.16
C ILE A 26 12.31 -14.44 19.37
N ASN A 27 12.18 -14.43 18.04
CA ASN A 27 12.89 -13.50 17.18
C ASN A 27 12.47 -12.05 17.54
N HIS A 28 13.34 -11.32 18.22
CA HIS A 28 13.09 -9.91 18.58
C HIS A 28 13.14 -8.96 17.37
N ASN A 29 13.62 -9.44 16.21
CA ASN A 29 13.49 -8.74 14.92
C ASN A 29 12.21 -9.14 14.18
N ALA A 30 11.36 -10.03 14.73
CA ALA A 30 10.06 -10.31 14.15
C ALA A 30 9.19 -9.06 14.30
N VAL A 31 9.05 -8.33 13.20
CA VAL A 31 8.26 -7.12 13.11
C VAL A 31 6.81 -7.45 13.51
N SER A 32 6.34 -6.84 14.60
CA SER A 32 4.95 -6.96 15.06
C SER A 32 3.97 -6.58 13.93
N ALA A 33 2.84 -7.28 13.82
CA ALA A 33 1.75 -6.93 12.90
C ALA A 33 1.25 -5.48 13.08
N THR A 34 1.43 -4.90 14.27
CA THR A 34 1.13 -3.47 14.53
C THR A 34 2.19 -2.51 13.98
N HIS A 35 3.45 -2.94 13.88
CA HIS A 35 4.52 -2.14 13.28
C HIS A 35 4.37 -2.05 11.74
N CYS A 36 3.66 -2.98 11.10
CA CYS A 36 3.19 -2.81 9.73
C CYS A 36 2.23 -1.61 9.60
N LEU A 37 1.27 -1.44 10.52
CA LEU A 37 0.36 -0.28 10.46
C LEU A 37 1.07 1.05 10.77
N GLN A 38 2.10 1.02 11.62
CA GLN A 38 2.89 2.21 11.98
C GLN A 38 3.87 2.62 10.87
N THR A 39 4.47 1.65 10.17
CA THR A 39 5.22 1.92 8.93
C THR A 39 4.31 2.41 7.81
N PHE A 40 3.03 2.02 7.73
CA PHE A 40 2.08 2.58 6.77
C PHE A 40 1.78 4.05 7.03
N ARG A 41 1.56 4.43 8.29
CA ARG A 41 1.32 5.83 8.65
C ARG A 41 2.57 6.70 8.39
N CYS A 42 3.77 6.17 8.66
CA CYS A 42 5.04 6.82 8.31
C CYS A 42 5.30 6.88 6.79
N ARG A 43 5.02 5.81 6.04
CA ARG A 43 5.28 5.73 4.59
C ARG A 43 4.37 6.66 3.79
N ILE A 44 3.13 6.87 4.24
CA ILE A 44 2.22 7.85 3.63
C ILE A 44 2.51 9.29 4.12
N SER A 45 3.14 9.47 5.29
CA SER A 45 3.54 10.81 5.78
C SER A 45 4.81 11.36 5.13
N GLN A 46 5.62 10.52 4.48
CA GLN A 46 6.77 10.94 3.68
C GLN A 46 6.28 11.31 2.26
N GLY A 47 5.48 12.37 2.16
CA GLY A 47 5.29 13.07 0.90
C GLY A 47 6.62 13.68 0.47
N GLY A 48 7.16 13.26 -0.68
CA GLY A 48 8.40 13.83 -1.23
C GLY A 48 9.39 12.86 -1.85
N GLY A 49 9.06 11.57 -2.03
CA GLY A 49 9.91 10.62 -2.74
C GLY A 49 9.11 9.74 -3.67
N LEU A 50 9.59 9.55 -4.91
CA LEU A 50 8.97 8.79 -6.00
C LEU A 50 8.43 7.43 -5.54
N MET A 51 7.17 7.39 -5.10
CA MET A 51 6.55 6.20 -4.57
C MET A 51 6.35 5.20 -5.70
N ASN A 52 6.88 3.99 -5.53
CA ASN A 52 6.66 2.91 -6.48
C ASN A 52 5.27 2.30 -6.28
N TYR A 53 4.26 2.97 -6.83
CA TYR A 53 2.85 2.58 -6.78
C TYR A 53 2.56 1.14 -7.23
N SER A 54 3.41 0.58 -8.09
CA SER A 54 3.30 -0.81 -8.54
C SER A 54 3.41 -1.84 -7.42
N LYS A 55 4.13 -1.52 -6.34
CA LYS A 55 4.35 -2.41 -5.18
C LYS A 55 3.27 -2.29 -4.10
N LEU A 56 2.42 -1.28 -4.17
CA LEU A 56 1.36 -1.07 -3.19
C LEU A 56 0.21 -2.06 -3.38
N SER A 57 -0.41 -2.42 -2.26
CA SER A 57 -1.63 -3.22 -2.28
C SER A 57 -2.81 -2.43 -2.83
N ASP A 58 -3.81 -3.14 -3.34
CA ASP A 58 -5.01 -2.51 -3.92
C ASP A 58 -5.77 -1.64 -2.90
N GLY A 59 -5.78 -2.04 -1.62
CA GLY A 59 -6.35 -1.25 -0.54
C GLY A 59 -5.58 0.04 -0.25
N GLU A 60 -4.25 -0.03 -0.24
CA GLU A 60 -3.39 1.15 -0.07
C GLU A 60 -3.63 2.17 -1.17
N ILE A 61 -3.66 1.72 -2.43
CA ILE A 61 -3.95 2.57 -3.58
C ILE A 61 -5.33 3.21 -3.41
N SER A 62 -6.33 2.45 -3.00
CA SER A 62 -7.69 2.97 -2.80
C SER A 62 -7.75 4.04 -1.70
N VAL A 63 -7.01 3.87 -0.60
CA VAL A 63 -6.91 4.88 0.47
C VAL A 63 -6.21 6.14 -0.02
N LEU A 64 -5.10 6.00 -0.75
CA LEU A 64 -4.38 7.14 -1.31
C LEU A 64 -5.24 7.94 -2.30
N VAL A 65 -5.91 7.24 -3.23
CA VAL A 65 -6.84 7.88 -4.17
C VAL A 65 -7.97 8.58 -3.39
N GLY A 66 -8.55 7.93 -2.39
CA GLY A 66 -9.61 8.50 -1.56
C GLY A 66 -9.18 9.81 -0.90
N ARG A 67 -7.99 9.87 -0.30
CA ARG A 67 -7.46 11.08 0.34
C ARG A 67 -7.29 12.24 -0.64
N ARG A 68 -6.82 11.97 -1.86
CA ARG A 68 -6.61 13.01 -2.89
C ARG A 68 -7.94 13.50 -3.48
N VAL A 69 -8.91 12.61 -3.68
CA VAL A 69 -10.22 12.97 -4.28
C VAL A 69 -11.15 13.65 -3.26
N LYS A 70 -11.07 13.24 -1.99
CA LYS A 70 -11.99 13.63 -0.92
C LYS A 70 -11.22 14.15 0.29
N SER A 71 -10.58 15.31 0.15
CA SER A 71 -9.70 15.92 1.18
C SER A 71 -10.38 16.24 2.52
N GLY A 72 -11.71 16.36 2.57
CA GLY A 72 -12.47 16.62 3.80
C GLY A 72 -12.99 15.36 4.52
N TYR A 73 -12.63 14.17 4.05
CA TYR A 73 -13.14 12.90 4.58
C TYR A 73 -12.01 12.13 5.27
N GLU A 74 -12.33 11.46 6.37
CA GLU A 74 -11.39 10.51 6.97
C GLU A 74 -11.38 9.23 6.14
N VAL A 75 -10.19 8.76 5.75
CA VAL A 75 -10.04 7.60 4.85
C VAL A 75 -9.29 6.50 5.58
N ILE A 76 -9.98 5.39 5.82
CA ILE A 76 -9.46 4.19 6.49
C ILE A 76 -9.50 3.02 5.51
N LEU A 77 -8.69 1.98 5.73
CA LEU A 77 -8.87 0.70 5.01
C LEU A 77 -10.22 0.08 5.39
N HIS A 78 -10.93 -0.47 4.41
CA HIS A 78 -12.24 -1.04 4.67
C HIS A 78 -12.12 -2.28 5.60
N PRO A 79 -12.86 -2.36 6.73
CA PRO A 79 -12.69 -3.40 7.74
C PRO A 79 -12.84 -4.82 7.21
N ASN A 80 -13.80 -5.04 6.30
CA ASN A 80 -14.12 -6.38 5.79
C ASN A 80 -13.45 -6.70 4.45
N ASN A 81 -12.96 -5.70 3.72
CA ASN A 81 -12.44 -5.89 2.36
C ASN A 81 -11.12 -5.14 2.20
N PRO A 82 -9.98 -5.86 2.23
CA PRO A 82 -8.67 -5.22 2.21
C PRO A 82 -8.32 -4.55 0.88
N LYS A 83 -9.16 -4.67 -0.16
CA LYS A 83 -8.94 -4.03 -1.47
C LYS A 83 -9.49 -2.62 -1.58
N GLY A 84 -10.33 -2.20 -0.65
CA GLY A 84 -11.01 -0.90 -0.69
C GLY A 84 -10.70 -0.03 0.51
N ALA A 85 -11.16 1.21 0.40
CA ALA A 85 -11.15 2.18 1.49
C ALA A 85 -12.57 2.37 2.03
N GLN A 86 -12.67 2.88 3.24
CA GLN A 86 -13.90 3.40 3.82
C GLN A 86 -13.69 4.90 4.06
N LEU A 87 -14.59 5.70 3.50
CA LEU A 87 -14.65 7.14 3.72
C LEU A 87 -15.61 7.40 4.87
N LEU A 88 -15.16 8.17 5.86
CA LEU A 88 -15.96 8.59 7.00
C LEU A 88 -16.09 10.11 7.01
N TRP A 89 -17.28 10.62 7.30
CA TRP A 89 -17.52 12.03 7.49
C TRP A 89 -18.62 12.28 8.52
N GLY A 90 -18.54 13.40 9.22
CA GLY A 90 -19.56 13.83 10.17
C GLY A 90 -20.67 14.62 9.47
N VAL A 91 -21.91 14.25 9.73
CA VAL A 91 -23.11 15.02 9.35
C VAL A 91 -24.02 15.12 10.58
N HIS A 92 -24.25 16.34 11.07
CA HIS A 92 -25.17 16.61 12.20
C HIS A 92 -24.93 15.70 13.42
N GLY A 93 -23.67 15.54 13.83
CA GLY A 93 -23.31 14.69 14.99
C GLY A 93 -23.40 13.19 14.75
N ARG A 94 -23.75 12.74 13.53
CA ARG A 94 -23.69 11.33 13.12
C ARG A 94 -22.49 11.11 12.22
N GLN A 95 -21.77 10.01 12.42
CA GLN A 95 -20.75 9.56 11.50
C GLN A 95 -21.41 8.78 10.37
N CYS A 96 -21.30 9.29 9.15
CA CYS A 96 -21.67 8.58 7.93
C CYS A 96 -20.43 7.88 7.38
N SER A 97 -20.63 6.71 6.77
CA SER A 97 -19.55 5.96 6.15
C SER A 97 -19.95 5.46 4.76
N TYR A 98 -18.99 5.39 3.85
CA TYR A 98 -19.16 4.91 2.49
C TYR A 98 -17.99 4.04 2.09
N GLY A 99 -18.26 2.90 1.47
CA GLY A 99 -17.22 2.02 0.92
C GLY A 99 -16.74 2.55 -0.43
N PHE A 100 -15.46 2.86 -0.52
CA PHE A 100 -14.82 3.43 -1.71
C PHE A 100 -13.89 2.39 -2.34
N PHE A 101 -14.21 1.97 -3.57
CA PHE A 101 -13.59 0.83 -4.24
C PHE A 101 -13.18 1.16 -5.68
N PRO A 102 -12.28 2.14 -5.89
CA PRO A 102 -11.95 2.66 -7.23
C PRO A 102 -11.34 1.62 -8.18
N LEU A 103 -10.81 0.52 -7.65
CA LEU A 103 -10.16 -0.54 -8.42
C LEU A 103 -11.10 -1.65 -8.88
N THR A 104 -12.30 -1.72 -8.31
CA THR A 104 -13.33 -2.74 -8.62
C THR A 104 -14.54 -2.08 -9.27
N HIS A 105 -14.94 -0.93 -8.73
CA HIS A 105 -16.11 -0.17 -9.10
C HIS A 105 -15.67 1.04 -9.94
N PRO A 106 -15.87 1.01 -11.28
CA PRO A 106 -15.47 2.13 -12.13
C PRO A 106 -16.20 3.43 -11.78
N GLU A 107 -17.41 3.36 -11.22
CA GLU A 107 -18.20 4.53 -10.79
C GLU A 107 -17.43 5.47 -9.85
N ASP A 108 -16.61 4.90 -8.96
CA ASP A 108 -15.82 5.64 -7.97
C ASP A 108 -14.64 6.38 -8.60
N LEU A 109 -14.07 5.83 -9.68
CA LEU A 109 -12.86 6.33 -10.32
C LEU A 109 -13.14 7.16 -11.58
N PHE A 110 -14.25 6.87 -12.27
CA PHE A 110 -14.56 7.42 -13.60
C PHE A 110 -14.69 8.95 -13.60
N SER A 111 -15.32 9.52 -12.57
CA SER A 111 -15.43 10.97 -12.41
C SER A 111 -14.05 11.64 -12.35
N THR A 112 -13.13 11.04 -11.60
CA THR A 112 -11.75 11.48 -11.48
C THR A 112 -11.00 11.32 -12.80
N MET A 113 -11.13 10.17 -13.47
CA MET A 113 -10.49 9.94 -14.77
C MET A 113 -10.94 10.95 -15.83
N LYS A 114 -12.24 11.27 -15.87
CA LYS A 114 -12.79 12.27 -16.78
C LYS A 114 -12.23 13.66 -16.48
N LYS A 115 -12.17 14.04 -15.20
CA LYS A 115 -11.62 15.33 -14.76
C LYS A 115 -10.17 15.52 -15.18
N TYR A 116 -9.34 14.48 -15.02
CA TYR A 116 -7.92 14.51 -15.35
C TYR A 116 -7.59 13.91 -16.73
N ARG A 117 -8.58 13.71 -17.60
CA ARG A 117 -8.41 13.21 -18.98
C ARG A 117 -7.49 11.98 -19.09
N ILE A 118 -7.61 11.04 -18.16
CA ILE A 118 -6.81 9.81 -18.17
C ILE A 118 -7.44 8.81 -19.14
N GLY A 119 -6.70 8.46 -20.18
CA GLY A 119 -7.12 7.47 -21.18
C GLY A 119 -6.72 6.06 -20.75
N ILE A 120 -7.56 5.08 -21.07
CA ILE A 120 -7.24 3.66 -20.98
C ILE A 120 -7.35 3.05 -22.37
N ALA A 121 -6.32 2.32 -22.79
CA ALA A 121 -6.29 1.58 -24.04
C ALA A 121 -5.80 0.15 -23.82
N PRO A 122 -6.26 -0.84 -24.59
CA PRO A 122 -5.67 -2.17 -24.58
C PRO A 122 -4.24 -2.10 -25.15
N ALA A 123 -3.26 -2.63 -24.43
CA ALA A 123 -1.88 -2.74 -24.91
C ALA A 123 -1.52 -4.16 -25.37
N GLY A 124 -2.29 -5.16 -24.93
CA GLY A 124 -2.16 -6.55 -25.36
C GLY A 124 -3.43 -7.34 -25.02
N LYS A 125 -3.36 -8.67 -25.14
CA LYS A 125 -4.52 -9.56 -24.91
C LYS A 125 -5.09 -9.47 -23.49
N THR A 126 -4.23 -9.29 -22.49
CA THR A 126 -4.58 -9.33 -21.06
C THR A 126 -4.05 -8.12 -20.28
N VAL A 127 -3.49 -7.15 -20.98
CA VAL A 127 -2.80 -6.00 -20.39
C VAL A 127 -3.40 -4.71 -20.92
N TRP A 128 -3.71 -3.84 -19.99
CA TRP A 128 -4.25 -2.51 -20.22
C TRP A 128 -3.18 -1.47 -19.94
N LYS A 129 -3.19 -0.41 -20.74
CA LYS A 129 -2.31 0.73 -20.60
C LYS A 129 -3.15 1.97 -20.28
N ALA A 130 -2.80 2.65 -19.21
CA ALA A 130 -3.32 3.97 -18.90
C ALA A 130 -2.31 5.04 -19.33
N THR A 131 -2.80 6.10 -19.95
CA THR A 131 -1.98 7.21 -20.48
C THR A 131 -2.56 8.56 -20.11
N HIS A 132 -1.68 9.53 -19.88
CA HIS A 132 -2.02 10.94 -19.68
C HIS A 132 -1.23 11.84 -20.64
N GLU A 133 -1.74 13.04 -20.93
CA GLU A 133 -1.13 14.02 -21.83
C GLU A 133 0.29 14.45 -21.41
N SER A 134 0.59 14.42 -20.10
CA SER A 134 1.94 14.67 -19.57
C SER A 134 2.99 13.63 -19.96
N GLY A 135 2.63 12.59 -20.74
CA GLY A 135 3.52 11.49 -21.11
C GLY A 135 3.61 10.36 -20.08
N LEU A 136 2.87 10.47 -18.96
CA LEU A 136 2.78 9.40 -17.96
C LEU A 136 2.03 8.20 -18.53
N GLN A 137 2.62 7.02 -18.37
CA GLN A 137 2.04 5.77 -18.85
C GLN A 137 2.31 4.62 -17.88
N VAL A 138 1.29 3.80 -17.64
CA VAL A 138 1.39 2.64 -16.75
C VAL A 138 0.63 1.46 -17.36
N ASN A 139 1.26 0.28 -17.31
CA ASN A 139 0.68 -0.96 -17.79
C ASN A 139 0.28 -1.85 -16.61
N ASN A 140 -0.90 -2.47 -16.68
CA ASN A 140 -1.39 -3.39 -15.66
C ASN A 140 -2.40 -4.39 -16.22
N LYS A 141 -2.62 -5.49 -15.50
CA LYS A 141 -3.69 -6.44 -15.83
C LYS A 141 -5.07 -5.85 -15.54
N ASN A 142 -5.20 -5.09 -14.44
CA ASN A 142 -6.43 -4.38 -14.11
C ASN A 142 -6.39 -2.96 -14.70
N PRO A 143 -7.31 -2.59 -15.61
CA PRO A 143 -7.35 -1.25 -16.21
C PRO A 143 -7.55 -0.14 -15.18
N LEU A 144 -8.40 -0.35 -14.18
CA LEU A 144 -8.68 0.65 -13.14
C LEU A 144 -7.46 0.87 -12.25
N ARG A 145 -6.69 -0.19 -11.99
CA ARG A 145 -5.41 -0.08 -11.26
C ARG A 145 -4.39 0.73 -12.05
N ALA A 146 -4.28 0.52 -13.36
CA ALA A 146 -3.40 1.33 -14.19
C ALA A 146 -3.80 2.82 -14.13
N ALA A 147 -5.09 3.12 -14.27
CA ALA A 147 -5.60 4.49 -14.24
C ALA A 147 -5.42 5.18 -12.88
N ALA A 148 -5.70 4.48 -11.78
CA ALA A 148 -5.50 4.99 -10.42
C ALA A 148 -4.03 5.33 -10.15
N ILE A 149 -3.09 4.52 -10.64
CA ILE A 149 -1.66 4.79 -10.48
C ILE A 149 -1.25 6.03 -11.28
N VAL A 150 -1.69 6.16 -12.53
CA VAL A 150 -1.40 7.36 -13.35
C VAL A 150 -1.97 8.61 -12.67
N PHE A 151 -3.16 8.52 -12.09
CA PHE A 151 -3.76 9.60 -11.33
C PHE A 151 -2.89 10.02 -10.13
N LEU A 152 -2.41 9.06 -9.33
CA LEU A 152 -1.54 9.36 -8.18
C LEU A 152 -0.21 9.99 -8.62
N MET A 153 0.43 9.45 -9.67
CA MET A 153 1.65 10.04 -10.25
C MET A 153 1.42 11.47 -10.75
N LEU A 154 0.25 11.75 -11.33
CA LEU A 154 -0.11 13.08 -11.78
C LEU A 154 -0.29 14.05 -10.60
N GLN A 155 -0.93 13.62 -9.51
CA GLN A 155 -1.09 14.43 -8.31
C GLN A 155 0.28 14.79 -7.69
N ASP A 156 1.16 13.82 -7.54
CA ASP A 156 2.51 14.08 -7.02
C ASP A 156 3.30 15.03 -7.92
N ALA A 157 3.16 14.91 -9.25
CA ALA A 157 3.79 15.82 -10.18
C ALA A 157 3.22 17.26 -10.11
N MET A 158 1.94 17.41 -9.77
CA MET A 158 1.34 18.74 -9.54
C MET A 158 1.79 19.33 -8.21
N GLU A 159 1.91 18.51 -7.16
CA GLU A 159 2.43 18.93 -5.85
C GLU A 159 3.88 19.39 -5.97
N ALA A 160 4.74 18.62 -6.64
CA ALA A 160 6.13 18.99 -6.88
C ALA A 160 6.27 20.33 -7.63
N LYS A 161 5.42 20.58 -8.64
CA LYS A 161 5.41 21.88 -9.36
C LYS A 161 4.94 23.03 -8.49
N THR A 162 4.04 22.78 -7.54
CA THR A 162 3.56 23.81 -6.61
C THR A 162 4.68 24.22 -5.67
N ASP A 163 5.46 23.25 -5.19
CA ASP A 163 6.62 23.49 -4.31
C ASP A 163 7.76 24.25 -5.02
N GLU A 164 7.94 24.03 -6.34
CA GLU A 164 8.93 24.77 -7.15
C GLU A 164 8.50 26.22 -7.46
N GLN A 165 7.21 26.55 -7.36
CA GLN A 165 6.66 27.85 -7.76
C GLN A 165 6.31 28.79 -6.59
N GLY A 166 6.36 28.34 -5.33
CA GLY A 166 6.37 29.22 -4.14
C GLY A 166 7.81 29.34 -3.59
N ILE A 167 8.41 30.49 -3.30
CA ILE A 167 7.91 31.72 -2.64
C ILE A 167 6.96 31.42 -1.49
#